data_AF-A0A2V6B6S7-F1
#
_entry.id   AF-A0A2V6B6S7-F1
#
_cell.length_a   1.000
_cell.length_b   1.000
_cell.length_c   1.000
_cell.angle_alpha   90.00
_cell.angle_beta   90.00
_cell.angle_gamma   90.00
#
_symmetry.space_group_name_H-M   'P 1'
#
loop_
_entity.id
_entity.type
_entity.pdbx_description
1 polymer ?
#
loop_
_entity_poly.entity_id
_entity_poly.type
_entity_poly.pdbx_seq_one_letter_code
_entity_poly.pdbx_strand_id
1 'polypeptide(L)' 'IDPDRGRLYASSAHMSTILVFDLQGNRLGTLTPTPPDKLDGPSALALAKDKLFVLNAGSARVSVIDLQKR' A
#
# COMPACT_ATOMS: atom_id res chain seq x y z
N ILE A 1 8.67 -4.21 -2.99
CA ILE A 1 9.80 -3.79 -2.15
C ILE A 1 10.21 -2.39 -2.55
N ASP A 2 10.50 -1.51 -1.59
CA ASP A 2 11.14 -0.20 -1.78
C ASP A 2 12.53 -0.28 -1.12
N PRO A 3 13.59 -0.60 -1.88
CA PRO A 3 14.92 -0.77 -1.32
C PRO A 3 15.52 0.55 -0.83
N ASP A 4 15.21 1.67 -1.48
CA ASP A 4 15.75 2.99 -1.15
C ASP A 4 15.25 3.47 0.22
N ARG A 5 14.00 3.14 0.56
CA ARG A 5 13.41 3.41 1.89
C ARG A 5 13.56 2.27 2.89
N GLY A 6 14.08 1.11 2.47
CA GLY A 6 14.15 -0.09 3.31
C GLY A 6 12.78 -0.63 3.73
N ARG A 7 11.76 -0.56 2.84
CA ARG A 7 10.37 -0.93 3.16
C ARG A 7 9.84 -2.09 2.30
N LEU A 8 9.05 -2.96 2.91
CA LEU A 8 8.19 -3.92 2.24
C LEU A 8 6.72 -3.51 2.41
N TYR A 9 5.95 -3.63 1.33
CA TYR A 9 4.52 -3.33 1.30
C TYR A 9 3.75 -4.59 0.97
N ALA A 10 2.72 -4.90 1.75
CA ALA A 10 1.84 -6.04 1.52
C ALA A 10 0.38 -5.61 1.59
N SER A 11 -0.43 -6.02 0.62
CA SER A 11 -1.86 -5.78 0.65
C SER A 11 -2.55 -6.71 1.63
N SER A 12 -3.41 -6.18 2.50
CA SER A 12 -4.28 -6.97 3.35
C SER A 12 -5.73 -6.78 2.92
N ALA A 13 -6.24 -7.73 2.15
CA ALA A 13 -7.61 -7.68 1.61
C ALA A 13 -8.66 -7.61 2.73
N HIS A 14 -8.51 -8.43 3.78
CA HIS A 14 -9.44 -8.49 4.91
C HIS A 14 -9.44 -7.21 5.77
N MET A 15 -8.29 -6.54 5.88
CA MET A 15 -8.17 -5.31 6.69
C MET A 15 -8.38 -4.03 5.88
N SER A 16 -8.56 -4.12 4.55
CA SER A 16 -8.65 -2.98 3.64
C SER A 16 -7.52 -1.96 3.83
N THR A 17 -6.29 -2.44 3.99
CA THR A 17 -5.10 -1.61 4.26
C THR A 17 -3.86 -2.20 3.59
N ILE A 18 -2.81 -1.38 3.46
CA ILE A 18 -1.47 -1.86 3.11
C ILE A 18 -0.65 -1.98 4.39
N LEU A 19 -0.08 -3.13 4.65
CA LEU A 19 0.86 -3.35 5.75
C LEU A 19 2.27 -2.91 5.31
N VAL A 20 3.00 -2.27 6.22
CA VAL A 20 4.38 -1.83 6.00
C VAL A 20 5.31 -2.59 6.94
N PHE A 21 6.38 -3.12 6.39
CA PHE A 21 7.45 -3.79 7.13
C PHE A 21 8.80 -3.21 6.75
N ASP A 22 9.83 -3.42 7.59
CA ASP A 22 11.21 -3.27 7.17
C ASP A 22 11.63 -4.46 6.27
N LEU A 23 12.87 -4.45 5.78
CA LEU A 23 13.39 -5.54 4.94
C LEU A 23 13.71 -6.82 5.72
N GLN A 24 13.69 -6.76 7.06
CA GLN A 24 13.88 -7.91 7.95
C GLN A 24 12.54 -8.57 8.31
N GLY A 25 11.41 -7.97 7.93
CA GLY A 25 10.07 -8.48 8.17
C GLY A 25 9.42 -7.96 9.45
N ASN A 26 10.02 -6.99 10.16
CA ASN A 26 9.38 -6.36 11.32
C ASN A 26 8.30 -5.38 10.86
N ARG A 27 7.12 -5.43 11.48
CA ARG A 27 5.99 -4.57 11.11
C ARG A 27 6.22 -3.13 11.58
N LEU A 28 6.26 -2.20 10.63
CA LEU A 28 6.44 -0.77 10.89
C LEU A 28 5.10 -0.03 11.00
N GLY A 29 4.05 -0.51 10.33
CA GLY A 29 2.74 0.14 10.40
C GLY A 29 1.81 -0.22 9.24
N THR A 30 0.94 0.72 8.89
CA THR A 30 -0.03 0.59 7.80
C THR A 30 -0.14 1.86 6.96
N LEU A 31 -0.55 1.71 5.70
CA LEU A 31 -0.88 2.81 4.80
C LEU A 31 -2.31 2.66 4.28
N THR A 32 -2.98 3.80 4.20
CA THR A 32 -4.25 3.97 3.51
C THR A 32 -4.16 5.20 2.59
N PRO A 33 -4.91 5.21 1.47
CA PRO A 33 -5.04 6.39 0.65
C PRO A 33 -5.66 7.55 1.45
N THR A 34 -5.42 8.77 0.99
CA THR A 34 -6.02 9.96 1.60
C THR A 34 -7.52 10.00 1.26
N PRO A 35 -8.40 10.31 2.22
CA PRO A 35 -9.81 10.53 1.93
C PRO A 35 -10.01 11.54 0.79
N PRO A 36 -11.04 11.36 -0.07
CA PRO A 36 -12.15 10.42 0.07
C PRO A 36 -11.86 8.99 -0.39
N ASP A 37 -10.67 8.72 -0.91
CA ASP A 37 -10.32 7.40 -1.43
C ASP A 37 -10.22 6.35 -0.31
N LYS A 38 -10.60 5.12 -0.65
CA LYS A 38 -10.58 3.96 0.25
C LYS A 38 -10.09 2.74 -0.51
N LEU A 39 -9.55 1.77 0.23
CA LEU A 39 -9.23 0.45 -0.31
C LEU A 39 -10.41 -0.49 -0.12
N ASP A 40 -10.59 -1.39 -1.08
CA ASP A 40 -11.64 -2.41 -1.06
C ASP A 40 -11.12 -3.72 -1.67
N GLY A 41 -10.80 -4.67 -0.82
CA GLY A 41 -10.12 -5.91 -1.21
C GLY A 41 -8.82 -5.65 -1.99
N PRO A 42 -7.84 -4.89 -1.45
CA PRO A 42 -6.56 -4.68 -2.12
C PRO A 42 -5.87 -6.02 -2.38
N SER A 43 -5.43 -6.25 -3.62
CA SER A 43 -4.95 -7.56 -4.09
C SER A 43 -3.55 -7.53 -4.69
N ALA A 44 -3.24 -6.50 -5.49
CA ALA A 44 -1.95 -6.34 -6.14
C ALA A 44 -1.40 -4.92 -5.93
N LEU A 45 -0.07 -4.83 -5.92
CA LEU A 45 0.67 -3.60 -5.68
C LEU A 45 1.71 -3.37 -6.78
N ALA A 46 1.82 -2.13 -7.23
CA ALA A 46 2.95 -1.67 -8.03
C ALA A 46 3.56 -0.42 -7.40
N LEU A 47 4.86 -0.42 -7.20
CA LEU A 47 5.61 0.74 -6.71
C LEU A 47 6.29 1.42 -7.90
N ALA A 48 6.06 2.73 -8.06
CA ALA A 48 6.80 3.52 -9.03
C ALA A 48 7.07 4.92 -8.46
N LYS A 49 8.36 5.24 -8.31
CA LYS A 49 8.82 6.44 -7.60
C LYS A 49 8.17 6.49 -6.21
N ASP A 50 7.52 7.60 -5.86
CA ASP A 50 6.90 7.80 -4.54
C ASP A 50 5.41 7.49 -4.53
N LYS A 51 4.96 6.62 -5.44
CA LYS A 51 3.56 6.23 -5.57
C LYS A 51 3.41 4.73 -5.47
N LEU A 52 2.51 4.31 -4.59
CA LEU A 52 2.05 2.92 -4.51
C LEU A 52 0.68 2.82 -5.17
N PHE A 53 0.63 2.09 -6.29
CA PHE A 53 -0.60 1.78 -7.01
C PHE A 53 -1.19 0.50 -6.43
N VAL A 54 -2.47 0.51 -6.11
CA VAL A 54 -3.17 -0.58 -5.45
C VAL A 54 -4.36 -1.01 -6.31
N LEU A 55 -4.38 -2.28 -6.73
CA LEU A 55 -5.55 -2.87 -7.36
C LEU A 55 -6.55 -3.30 -6.29
N ASN A 56 -7.74 -2.70 -6.29
CA ASN A 56 -8.86 -3.04 -5.43
C ASN A 56 -9.78 -4.01 -6.15
N ALA A 57 -9.70 -5.30 -5.79
CA ALA A 57 -10.50 -6.33 -6.44
C ALA A 57 -11.99 -6.22 -6.11
N GLY A 58 -12.34 -5.73 -4.91
CA GLY A 58 -13.74 -5.57 -4.49
C GLY A 58 -14.51 -4.51 -5.28
N SER A 59 -13.82 -3.45 -5.73
CA SER A 59 -14.44 -2.31 -6.43
C SER A 59 -14.05 -2.18 -7.90
N ALA A 60 -13.16 -3.04 -8.41
CA ALA A 60 -12.59 -2.94 -9.76
C ALA A 60 -11.92 -1.58 -10.06
N ARG A 61 -11.25 -0.99 -9.05
CA ARG A 61 -10.56 0.31 -9.17
C ARG A 61 -9.07 0.21 -8.82
N VAL A 62 -8.29 1.14 -9.38
CA VAL A 62 -6.91 1.39 -8.94
C VAL A 62 -6.90 2.62 -8.03
N SER A 63 -6.35 2.47 -6.82
CA SER A 63 -6.06 3.58 -5.91
C SER A 63 -4.58 3.93 -5.93
N VAL A 64 -4.25 5.17 -5.58
CA VAL A 64 -2.86 5.62 -5.47
C VAL A 64 -2.60 6.15 -4.07
N ILE A 65 -1.52 5.69 -3.46
CA ILE A 65 -1.02 6.21 -2.19
C ILE A 65 0.28 6.98 -2.48
N ASP A 66 0.31 8.25 -2.11
CA ASP A 66 1.51 9.09 -2.15
C ASP A 66 2.38 8.82 -0.92
N LEU A 67 3.63 8.45 -1.15
CA LEU A 67 4.60 8.09 -0.12
C LEU A 67 5.46 9.26 0.36
N GLN A 68 5.42 10.43 -0.29
CA GLN A 68 6.17 11.62 0.17
C GLN A 68 5.47 12.33 1.32
N LYS A 69 4.14 12.24 1.40
CA LYS A 69 3.33 12.91 2.43
C LYS A 69 3.25 12.12 3.76
N ARG A 70 4.17 11.18 4.01
CA ARG A 70 4.08 10.17 5.08
C ARG A 70 5.41 9.94 5.77
#